data_AF-A0A4P7WZU4-F1
#
_entry.id   AF-A0A4P7WZU4-F1
#
_cell.length_a   1.000
_cell.length_b   1.000
_cell.length_c   1.000
_cell.angle_alpha   90.00
_cell.angle_beta   90.00
_cell.angle_gamma   90.00
#
_symmetry.space_group_name_H-M   'P 1'
#
loop_
_entity.id
_entity.type
_entity.pdbx_description
1 polymer ?
#
loop_
_entity_poly.entity_id
_entity_poly.type
_entity_poly.pdbx_seq_one_letter_code
_entity_poly.pdbx_strand_id
1 'polypeptide(L)'
;MNSKNISKYIVISILLIALFYKVLPYYYRFIHDSLQLHFPLVILEIILLLYLIFLIVKSKYLLNTIFKKIIKYSFLFTLSTAIIGGYWLFACQKGIFRVQTSAFFIHTLINSILFVFWSIILISKIKNTKHSFNDLFISLLSLLIISDIFMFSYNCIDTYLKSINYANPGSISMPGFLSFSISQFSMSNINLRVILTYIIESPLILSLFIIFYYSSYMLFAKYKKKGVYSLVPIKKDLIFLEISKKPAWWIIFLLIPFIRLVPKYFINVTLAKHYSKKSSFAFGMTLIPWLFYGKLILNDNNIANIVSKK
;
A
#
# COMPACT_ATOMS: atom_id res chain seq x y z
N MET A 1 3.33 -2.23 29.37
CA MET A 1 3.41 -3.44 28.52
C MET A 1 4.09 -3.08 27.20
N ASN A 2 5.15 -3.79 26.85
CA ASN A 2 6.05 -3.44 25.74
C ASN A 2 5.34 -3.29 24.40
N SER A 3 5.59 -2.18 23.70
CA SER A 3 5.16 -1.90 22.31
C SER A 3 5.46 -3.05 21.33
N LYS A 4 6.44 -3.90 21.65
CA LYS A 4 6.77 -5.14 20.93
C LYS A 4 5.59 -6.13 20.83
N ASN A 5 4.77 -6.29 21.87
CA ASN A 5 3.71 -7.31 21.87
C ASN A 5 2.50 -6.89 21.02
N ILE A 6 2.21 -5.60 20.93
CA ILE A 6 1.09 -5.07 20.14
C ILE A 6 1.30 -5.33 18.65
N SER A 7 2.55 -5.23 18.16
CA SER A 7 2.87 -5.54 16.76
C SER A 7 2.65 -7.02 16.42
N LYS A 8 2.91 -7.95 17.37
CA LYS A 8 2.74 -9.38 17.13
C LYS A 8 1.28 -9.75 16.91
N TYR A 9 0.35 -9.25 17.73
CA TYR A 9 -1.07 -9.60 17.57
C TYR A 9 -1.67 -9.01 16.31
N ILE A 10 -1.30 -7.80 15.92
CA ILE A 10 -1.75 -7.20 14.65
C ILE A 10 -1.23 -8.02 13.47
N VAL A 11 0.06 -8.41 13.49
CA VAL A 11 0.67 -9.25 12.46
C VAL A 11 0.03 -10.65 12.41
N ILE A 12 -0.27 -11.26 13.55
CA ILE A 12 -0.93 -12.57 13.64
C ILE A 12 -2.37 -12.50 13.13
N SER A 13 -3.10 -11.43 13.45
CA SER A 13 -4.47 -11.21 12.96
C SER A 13 -4.48 -11.03 11.45
N ILE A 14 -3.53 -10.24 10.94
CA ILE A 14 -3.30 -10.01 9.52
C ILE A 14 -2.90 -11.30 8.80
N LEU A 15 -2.00 -12.11 9.38
CA LEU A 15 -1.56 -13.38 8.81
C LEU A 15 -2.68 -14.41 8.80
N LEU A 16 -3.49 -14.49 9.87
CA LEU A 16 -4.66 -15.35 9.92
C LEU A 16 -5.69 -14.95 8.88
N ILE A 17 -5.94 -13.66 8.71
CA ILE A 17 -6.80 -13.13 7.66
C ILE A 17 -6.22 -13.50 6.28
N ALA A 18 -4.94 -13.23 6.02
CA ALA A 18 -4.30 -13.54 4.73
C ALA A 18 -4.25 -15.05 4.41
N LEU A 19 -4.02 -15.91 5.41
CA LEU A 19 -4.11 -17.37 5.30
C LEU A 19 -5.54 -17.81 4.98
N PHE A 20 -6.53 -17.22 5.63
CA PHE A 20 -7.93 -17.50 5.38
C PHE A 20 -8.33 -17.14 3.94
N TYR A 21 -7.96 -15.94 3.46
CA TYR A 21 -8.24 -15.47 2.10
C TYR A 21 -7.57 -16.30 0.98
N LYS A 22 -6.42 -16.93 1.24
CA LYS A 22 -5.68 -17.72 0.24
C LYS A 22 -6.05 -19.19 0.24
N VAL A 23 -6.44 -19.76 1.38
CA VAL A 23 -6.70 -21.20 1.54
C VAL A 23 -8.16 -21.54 1.32
N LEU A 24 -9.12 -20.71 1.79
CA LEU A 24 -10.55 -21.02 1.69
C LEU A 24 -11.05 -21.23 0.25
N PRO A 25 -10.66 -20.41 -0.75
CA PRO A 25 -11.12 -20.62 -2.14
C PRO A 25 -10.65 -21.95 -2.73
N TYR A 26 -9.46 -22.43 -2.35
CA TYR A 26 -8.93 -23.73 -2.78
C TYR A 26 -9.56 -24.89 -1.99
N TYR A 27 -9.77 -24.72 -0.69
CA TYR A 27 -10.45 -25.69 0.16
C TYR A 27 -11.93 -25.87 -0.24
N TYR A 28 -12.58 -24.80 -0.70
CA TYR A 28 -13.93 -24.83 -1.26
C TYR A 28 -13.99 -25.60 -2.58
N ARG A 29 -13.05 -25.38 -3.50
CA ARG A 29 -12.99 -26.15 -4.75
C ARG A 29 -12.89 -27.65 -4.46
N PHE A 30 -12.08 -28.02 -3.47
CA PHE A 30 -11.95 -29.39 -2.98
C PHE A 30 -13.24 -29.95 -2.35
N ILE A 31 -13.98 -29.16 -1.55
CA ILE A 31 -15.24 -29.59 -0.91
C ILE A 31 -16.43 -29.62 -1.89
N HIS A 32 -16.52 -28.66 -2.80
CA HIS A 32 -17.57 -28.61 -3.82
C HIS A 32 -17.49 -29.81 -4.76
N ASP A 33 -16.27 -30.21 -5.16
CA ASP A 33 -16.04 -31.37 -6.00
C ASP A 33 -16.23 -32.71 -5.25
N SER A 34 -16.16 -32.73 -3.92
CA SER A 34 -16.21 -33.97 -3.12
C SER A 34 -17.51 -34.23 -2.34
N LEU A 35 -18.28 -33.19 -1.97
CA LEU A 35 -19.39 -33.34 -1.02
C LEU A 35 -20.76 -32.80 -1.49
N GLN A 36 -20.88 -32.21 -2.70
CA GLN A 36 -22.14 -31.71 -3.29
C GLN A 36 -23.04 -30.85 -2.36
N LEU A 37 -22.49 -30.24 -1.30
CA LEU A 37 -23.25 -29.41 -0.37
C LEU A 37 -23.54 -28.04 -0.98
N HIS A 38 -24.80 -27.77 -1.33
CA HIS A 38 -25.31 -26.46 -1.78
C HIS A 38 -25.55 -25.50 -0.61
N PHE A 39 -24.53 -25.19 0.19
CA PHE A 39 -24.62 -24.05 1.09
C PHE A 39 -24.41 -22.76 0.27
N PRO A 40 -25.30 -21.74 0.36
CA PRO A 40 -25.05 -20.46 -0.30
C PRO A 40 -23.83 -19.82 0.35
N LEU A 41 -22.69 -19.88 -0.36
CA LEU A 41 -21.37 -19.29 -0.04
C LEU A 41 -21.49 -17.93 0.65
N VAL A 42 -22.40 -17.11 0.13
CA VAL A 42 -22.71 -15.77 0.59
C VAL A 42 -23.09 -15.73 2.08
N ILE A 43 -23.84 -16.71 2.59
CA ILE A 43 -24.29 -16.74 3.99
C ILE A 43 -23.14 -17.10 4.93
N LEU A 44 -22.32 -18.11 4.58
CA LEU A 44 -21.16 -18.49 5.40
C LEU A 44 -20.14 -17.35 5.44
N GLU A 45 -19.92 -16.68 4.31
CA GLU A 45 -19.05 -15.52 4.19
C GLU A 45 -19.56 -14.33 5.00
N ILE A 46 -20.85 -14.00 4.93
CA ILE A 46 -21.48 -12.94 5.73
C ILE A 46 -21.36 -13.26 7.24
N ILE A 47 -21.62 -14.50 7.65
CA ILE A 47 -21.49 -14.93 9.06
C ILE A 47 -20.04 -14.78 9.55
N LEU A 48 -19.06 -15.21 8.75
CA LEU A 48 -17.64 -15.07 9.07
C LEU A 48 -17.18 -13.61 9.12
N LEU A 49 -17.69 -12.78 8.22
CA LEU A 49 -17.37 -11.35 8.16
C LEU A 49 -18.00 -10.59 9.33
N LEU A 50 -19.25 -10.91 9.68
CA LEU A 50 -19.91 -10.43 10.91
C LEU A 50 -19.16 -10.90 12.16
N TYR A 51 -18.65 -12.13 12.18
CA TYR A 51 -17.86 -12.68 13.29
C TYR A 51 -16.49 -12.01 13.42
N LEU A 52 -15.82 -11.71 12.30
CA LEU A 52 -14.57 -10.94 12.27
C LEU A 52 -14.78 -9.49 12.71
N ILE A 53 -15.83 -8.83 12.22
CA ILE A 53 -16.24 -7.49 12.68
C ILE A 53 -16.55 -7.54 14.18
N PHE A 54 -17.28 -8.54 14.65
CA PHE A 54 -17.59 -8.74 16.06
C PHE A 54 -16.33 -8.93 16.92
N LEU A 55 -15.38 -9.75 16.50
CA LEU A 55 -14.09 -9.94 17.17
C LEU A 55 -13.27 -8.64 17.21
N ILE A 56 -13.25 -7.89 16.10
CA ILE A 56 -12.59 -6.59 16.00
C ILE A 56 -13.23 -5.56 16.94
N VAL A 57 -14.56 -5.48 16.97
CA VAL A 57 -15.33 -4.53 17.80
C VAL A 57 -15.27 -4.89 19.29
N LYS A 58 -15.31 -6.18 19.64
CA LYS A 58 -15.34 -6.65 21.04
C LYS A 58 -13.95 -6.66 21.70
N SER A 59 -12.87 -6.64 20.91
CA SER A 59 -11.52 -6.60 21.45
C SER A 59 -11.15 -5.19 21.98
N LYS A 60 -11.33 -4.98 23.30
CA LYS A 60 -10.84 -3.79 24.03
C LYS A 60 -9.35 -3.47 23.75
N TYR A 61 -8.56 -4.45 23.34
CA TYR A 61 -7.13 -4.36 23.08
C TYR A 61 -6.75 -3.90 21.66
N LEU A 62 -7.64 -4.03 20.67
CA LEU A 62 -7.34 -3.82 19.25
C LEU A 62 -7.83 -2.43 18.77
N LEU A 63 -8.73 -1.80 19.52
CA LEU A 63 -9.26 -0.44 19.32
C LEU A 63 -8.28 0.67 19.78
N ASN A 64 -7.00 0.58 19.40
CA ASN A 64 -6.09 1.71 19.50
C ASN A 64 -6.58 2.85 18.59
N THR A 65 -6.35 4.11 18.97
CA THR A 65 -6.69 5.30 18.16
C THR A 65 -6.13 5.22 16.74
N ILE A 66 -4.97 4.58 16.57
CA ILE A 66 -4.35 4.34 15.26
C ILE A 66 -5.17 3.34 14.44
N PHE A 67 -5.60 2.23 15.04
CA PHE A 67 -6.39 1.20 14.35
C PHE A 67 -7.75 1.73 13.92
N LYS A 68 -8.42 2.54 14.77
CA LYS A 68 -9.65 3.26 14.38
C LYS A 68 -9.45 4.15 13.15
N LYS A 69 -8.32 4.86 13.08
CA LYS A 69 -7.96 5.67 11.89
C LYS A 69 -7.75 4.77 10.68
N ILE A 70 -7.02 3.67 10.82
CA ILE A 70 -6.77 2.73 9.72
C ILE A 70 -8.09 2.19 9.17
N ILE A 71 -9.00 1.69 10.01
CA ILE A 71 -10.33 1.23 9.57
C ILE A 71 -11.07 2.34 8.83
N LYS A 72 -11.15 3.54 9.42
CA LYS A 72 -11.84 4.69 8.81
C LYS A 72 -11.31 5.01 7.41
N TYR A 73 -9.99 5.10 7.24
CA TYR A 73 -9.40 5.47 5.95
C TYR A 73 -9.41 4.31 4.94
N SER A 74 -9.35 3.06 5.40
CA SER A 74 -9.52 1.88 4.54
C SER A 74 -10.95 1.81 3.98
N PHE A 75 -11.95 2.10 4.84
CA PHE A 75 -13.35 2.18 4.43
C PHE A 75 -13.58 3.31 3.43
N LEU A 76 -13.05 4.50 3.69
CA LEU A 76 -13.17 5.65 2.79
C LEU A 76 -12.48 5.41 1.44
N PHE A 77 -11.31 4.75 1.44
CA PHE A 77 -10.65 4.32 0.21
C PHE A 77 -11.53 3.35 -0.58
N THR A 78 -12.04 2.30 0.06
CA THR A 78 -12.95 1.32 -0.56
C THR A 78 -14.19 1.98 -1.14
N LEU A 79 -14.80 2.92 -0.41
CA LEU A 79 -15.97 3.65 -0.86
C LEU A 79 -15.65 4.51 -2.09
N SER A 80 -14.49 5.19 -2.10
CA SER A 80 -14.06 5.96 -3.27
C SER A 80 -13.78 5.09 -4.50
N THR A 81 -13.18 3.91 -4.33
CA THR A 81 -12.94 2.97 -5.43
C THR A 81 -14.23 2.34 -5.93
N ALA A 82 -15.19 2.04 -5.04
CA ALA A 82 -16.50 1.50 -5.42
C ALA A 82 -17.32 2.50 -6.26
N ILE A 83 -17.32 3.78 -5.90
CA ILE A 83 -18.02 4.84 -6.68
C ILE A 83 -17.42 4.96 -8.08
N ILE A 84 -16.10 5.04 -8.18
CA ILE A 84 -15.40 5.15 -9.47
C ILE A 84 -15.63 3.89 -10.30
N GLY A 85 -15.64 2.74 -9.64
CA GLY A 85 -15.94 1.47 -10.25
C GLY A 85 -17.34 1.39 -10.84
N GLY A 86 -18.36 1.81 -10.08
CA GLY A 86 -19.75 1.88 -10.54
C GLY A 86 -19.92 2.83 -11.74
N TYR A 87 -19.29 4.01 -11.69
CA TYR A 87 -19.28 4.93 -12.82
C TYR A 87 -18.62 4.33 -14.06
N TRP A 88 -17.49 3.64 -13.88
CA TRP A 88 -16.78 2.97 -14.95
C TRP A 88 -17.64 1.90 -15.63
N LEU A 89 -18.33 1.06 -14.84
CA LEU A 89 -19.26 0.06 -15.36
C LEU A 89 -20.41 0.70 -16.15
N PHE A 90 -21.00 1.76 -15.62
CA PHE A 90 -22.07 2.50 -16.29
C PHE A 90 -21.60 3.11 -17.63
N ALA A 91 -20.40 3.70 -17.65
CA ALA A 91 -19.83 4.27 -18.87
C ALA A 91 -19.52 3.19 -19.94
N CYS A 92 -19.05 2.01 -19.53
CA CYS A 92 -18.89 0.85 -20.42
C CYS A 92 -20.24 0.38 -21.00
N GLN A 93 -21.29 0.28 -20.18
CA GLN A 93 -22.63 -0.12 -20.63
C GLN A 93 -23.23 0.87 -21.64
N LYS A 94 -22.95 2.18 -21.48
CA LYS A 94 -23.37 3.23 -22.42
C LYS A 94 -22.51 3.29 -23.69
N GLY A 95 -21.52 2.41 -23.83
CA GLY A 95 -20.61 2.39 -24.99
C GLY A 95 -19.62 3.57 -25.04
N ILE A 96 -19.51 4.36 -23.96
CA ILE A 96 -18.58 5.50 -23.86
C ILE A 96 -17.15 4.99 -23.85
N PHE A 97 -16.91 3.90 -23.11
CA PHE A 97 -15.66 3.16 -23.15
C PHE A 97 -15.89 1.80 -23.80
N ARG A 98 -15.07 1.45 -24.80
CA ARG A 98 -14.99 0.05 -25.24
C ARG A 98 -14.36 -0.76 -24.11
N VAL A 99 -14.87 -1.97 -23.85
CA VAL A 99 -14.29 -2.95 -22.91
C VAL A 99 -12.97 -3.48 -23.50
N GLN A 100 -11.98 -2.60 -23.56
CA GLN A 100 -10.63 -2.84 -24.03
C GLN A 100 -9.67 -2.74 -22.86
N THR A 101 -8.52 -3.39 -22.99
CA THR A 101 -7.42 -3.40 -22.01
C THR A 101 -6.99 -1.98 -21.57
N SER A 102 -7.15 -0.98 -22.42
CA SER A 102 -6.86 0.44 -22.12
C SER A 102 -7.81 1.06 -21.10
N ALA A 103 -9.10 0.74 -21.14
CA ALA A 103 -10.09 1.29 -20.21
C ALA A 103 -9.90 0.74 -18.79
N PHE A 104 -9.47 -0.52 -18.67
CA PHE A 104 -9.10 -1.14 -17.39
C PHE A 104 -7.86 -0.49 -16.79
N PHE A 105 -6.85 -0.21 -17.60
CA PHE A 105 -5.63 0.48 -17.15
C PHE A 105 -5.91 1.87 -16.54
N ILE A 106 -6.87 2.62 -17.10
CA ILE A 106 -7.26 3.91 -16.53
C ILE A 106 -7.91 3.73 -15.15
N HIS A 107 -8.79 2.75 -15.00
CA HIS A 107 -9.43 2.45 -13.72
C HIS A 107 -8.40 2.04 -12.64
N THR A 108 -7.45 1.16 -12.98
CA THR A 108 -6.40 0.72 -12.04
C THR A 108 -5.46 1.86 -11.66
N LEU A 109 -5.10 2.72 -12.61
CA LEU A 109 -4.36 3.95 -12.33
C LEU A 109 -5.10 4.86 -11.35
N ILE A 110 -6.40 5.09 -11.55
CA ILE A 110 -7.20 5.92 -10.64
C ILE A 110 -7.20 5.32 -9.23
N ASN A 111 -7.35 4.00 -9.10
CA ASN A 111 -7.31 3.32 -7.80
C ASN A 111 -5.92 3.43 -7.14
N SER A 112 -4.84 3.37 -7.92
CA SER A 112 -3.47 3.59 -7.42
C SER A 112 -3.28 5.01 -6.87
N ILE A 113 -3.84 6.02 -7.54
CA ILE A 113 -3.81 7.43 -7.12
C ILE A 113 -4.61 7.61 -5.83
N LEU A 114 -5.82 7.04 -5.76
CA LEU A 114 -6.64 7.06 -4.56
C LEU A 114 -5.95 6.39 -3.38
N PHE A 115 -5.29 5.25 -3.62
CA PHE A 115 -4.55 4.54 -2.57
C PHE A 115 -3.43 5.40 -2.00
N VAL A 116 -2.64 6.05 -2.87
CA VAL A 116 -1.59 6.99 -2.45
C VAL A 116 -2.19 8.17 -1.67
N PHE A 117 -3.29 8.75 -2.16
CA PHE A 117 -3.98 9.85 -1.50
C PHE A 117 -4.43 9.49 -0.07
N TRP A 118 -5.14 8.37 0.08
CA TRP A 118 -5.61 7.91 1.40
C TRP A 118 -4.47 7.49 2.31
N SER A 119 -3.39 6.93 1.77
CA SER A 119 -2.17 6.62 2.53
C SER A 119 -1.50 7.88 3.08
N ILE A 120 -1.42 8.96 2.29
CA ILE A 120 -0.87 10.25 2.75
C ILE A 120 -1.74 10.84 3.86
N ILE A 121 -3.06 10.80 3.71
CA ILE A 121 -4.01 11.27 4.74
C ILE A 121 -3.85 10.44 6.02
N LEU A 122 -3.80 9.12 5.90
CA LEU A 122 -3.57 8.21 7.02
C LEU A 122 -2.29 8.61 7.76
N ILE A 123 -1.17 8.70 7.06
CA ILE A 123 0.13 9.07 7.65
C ILE A 123 0.04 10.43 8.34
N SER A 124 -0.57 11.44 7.70
CA SER A 124 -0.75 12.76 8.30
C SER A 124 -1.54 12.73 9.60
N LYS A 125 -2.51 11.82 9.72
CA LYS A 125 -3.38 11.72 10.90
C LYS A 125 -2.80 10.82 11.97
N ILE A 126 -1.92 9.89 11.59
CA ILE A 126 -1.13 9.05 12.49
C ILE A 126 0.06 9.85 13.07
N LYS A 127 0.58 10.86 12.36
CA LYS A 127 1.75 11.68 12.72
C LYS A 127 1.75 12.30 14.13
N ASN A 128 0.59 12.52 14.74
CA ASN A 128 0.49 13.10 16.09
C ASN A 128 0.95 12.14 17.21
N THR A 129 1.24 10.89 16.88
CA THR A 129 1.86 9.91 17.79
C THR A 129 3.27 9.64 17.28
N LYS A 130 4.31 9.73 18.12
CA LYS A 130 5.71 9.45 17.71
C LYS A 130 5.77 8.04 17.11
N HIS A 131 6.23 7.89 15.87
CA HIS A 131 6.22 6.57 15.20
C HIS A 131 7.57 6.12 14.68
N SER A 132 7.81 4.83 14.95
CA SER A 132 8.90 4.06 14.37
C SER A 132 8.57 3.65 12.93
N PHE A 133 9.59 3.26 12.17
CA PHE A 133 9.42 2.68 10.84
C PHE A 133 8.42 1.50 10.83
N ASN A 134 8.46 0.65 11.86
CA ASN A 134 7.60 -0.53 11.94
C ASN A 134 6.12 -0.13 12.04
N ASP A 135 5.80 0.91 12.83
CA ASP A 135 4.41 1.35 13.00
C ASP A 135 3.84 1.87 11.68
N LEU A 136 4.63 2.66 10.95
CA LEU A 136 4.22 3.19 9.65
C LEU A 136 4.03 2.06 8.64
N PHE A 137 5.00 1.13 8.55
CA PHE A 137 4.91 -0.02 7.66
C PHE A 137 3.68 -0.88 7.96
N ILE A 138 3.44 -1.21 9.23
CA ILE A 138 2.26 -1.97 9.66
C ILE A 138 0.97 -1.20 9.37
N SER A 139 0.94 0.12 9.53
CA SER A 139 -0.24 0.93 9.24
C SER A 139 -0.63 0.94 7.76
N LEU A 140 0.35 0.99 6.85
CA LEU A 140 0.09 0.91 5.42
C LEU A 140 -0.30 -0.51 5.00
N LEU A 141 0.37 -1.52 5.56
CA LEU A 141 0.03 -2.92 5.28
C LEU A 141 -1.39 -3.27 5.77
N SER A 142 -1.77 -2.79 6.94
CA SER A 142 -3.13 -2.97 7.46
C SER A 142 -4.17 -2.20 6.65
N LEU A 143 -3.86 -0.99 6.15
CA LEU A 143 -4.75 -0.27 5.24
C LEU A 143 -5.03 -1.10 3.98
N LEU A 144 -3.97 -1.67 3.37
CA LEU A 144 -4.09 -2.56 2.22
C LEU A 144 -5.05 -3.73 2.50
N ILE A 145 -4.73 -4.52 3.53
CA ILE A 145 -5.48 -5.73 3.84
C ILE A 145 -6.95 -5.42 4.19
N ILE A 146 -7.18 -4.40 5.02
CA ILE A 146 -8.55 -4.02 5.41
C ILE A 146 -9.33 -3.49 4.20
N SER A 147 -8.68 -2.77 3.29
CA SER A 147 -9.34 -2.34 2.07
C SER A 147 -9.73 -3.49 1.15
N ASP A 148 -8.89 -4.52 1.02
CA ASP A 148 -9.26 -5.71 0.23
C ASP A 148 -10.41 -6.49 0.88
N ILE A 149 -10.45 -6.58 2.20
CA ILE A 149 -11.60 -7.17 2.92
C ILE A 149 -12.88 -6.41 2.60
N PHE A 150 -12.84 -5.08 2.66
CA PHE A 150 -14.01 -4.27 2.35
C PHE A 150 -14.41 -4.39 0.88
N MET A 151 -13.47 -4.38 -0.06
CA MET A 151 -13.76 -4.56 -1.48
C MET A 151 -14.36 -5.94 -1.77
N PHE A 152 -13.84 -6.99 -1.12
CA PHE A 152 -14.40 -8.32 -1.22
C PHE A 152 -15.83 -8.36 -0.69
N SER A 153 -16.09 -7.78 0.49
CA SER A 153 -17.44 -7.70 1.06
C SER A 153 -18.42 -6.97 0.14
N TYR A 154 -17.97 -5.87 -0.49
CA TYR A 154 -18.75 -5.11 -1.47
C TYR A 154 -19.11 -5.98 -2.68
N ASN A 155 -18.14 -6.71 -3.22
CA ASN A 155 -18.37 -7.60 -4.36
C ASN A 155 -19.35 -8.72 -4.04
N CYS A 156 -19.25 -9.35 -2.86
CA CYS A 156 -20.22 -10.40 -2.46
C CYS A 156 -21.64 -9.83 -2.38
N ILE A 157 -21.81 -8.65 -1.77
CA ILE A 157 -23.12 -7.98 -1.69
C ILE A 157 -23.64 -7.62 -3.09
N ASP A 158 -22.80 -7.06 -3.95
CA ASP A 158 -23.16 -6.68 -5.32
C ASP A 158 -23.58 -7.90 -6.16
N THR A 159 -22.84 -9.01 -6.08
CA THR A 159 -23.22 -10.26 -6.76
C THR A 159 -24.54 -10.83 -6.24
N TYR A 160 -24.78 -10.78 -4.92
CA TYR A 160 -26.03 -11.24 -4.32
C TYR A 160 -27.22 -10.37 -4.77
N LEU A 161 -27.09 -9.04 -4.73
CA LEU A 161 -28.14 -8.12 -5.18
C LEU A 161 -28.48 -8.31 -6.67
N LYS A 162 -27.49 -8.57 -7.52
CA LYS A 162 -27.69 -8.91 -8.93
C LYS A 162 -28.35 -10.27 -9.14
N SER A 163 -28.18 -11.22 -8.22
CA SER A 163 -28.86 -12.51 -8.31
C SER A 163 -30.37 -12.41 -8.03
N ILE A 164 -30.79 -11.44 -7.20
CA ILE A 164 -32.19 -11.21 -6.84
C ILE A 164 -32.94 -10.43 -7.94
N ASN A 165 -32.29 -9.44 -8.56
CA ASN A 165 -32.85 -8.68 -9.66
C ASN A 165 -32.35 -9.28 -10.97
N TYR A 166 -33.19 -10.02 -11.71
CA TYR A 166 -32.94 -10.64 -13.04
C TYR A 166 -32.38 -9.67 -14.12
N ALA A 167 -31.21 -9.09 -13.89
CA ALA A 167 -30.46 -8.27 -14.81
C ALA A 167 -29.23 -9.09 -15.23
N ASN A 168 -29.09 -9.28 -16.54
CA ASN A 168 -28.06 -10.10 -17.18
C ASN A 168 -26.73 -10.17 -16.39
N PRO A 169 -26.19 -11.38 -16.11
CA PRO A 169 -24.94 -11.58 -15.36
C PRO A 169 -23.69 -11.20 -16.17
N GLY A 170 -23.79 -10.23 -17.10
CA GLY A 170 -22.65 -9.61 -17.77
C GLY A 170 -21.91 -8.60 -16.90
N SER A 171 -22.06 -8.68 -15.57
CA SER A 171 -21.50 -7.69 -14.67
C SER A 171 -20.05 -8.03 -14.36
N ILE A 172 -19.14 -7.26 -14.94
CA ILE A 172 -17.73 -7.24 -14.59
C ILE A 172 -17.66 -7.00 -13.08
N SER A 173 -17.43 -8.06 -12.30
CA SER A 173 -17.13 -7.93 -10.88
C SER A 173 -15.88 -7.07 -10.77
N MET A 174 -15.93 -6.03 -9.94
CA MET A 174 -14.77 -5.19 -9.69
C MET A 174 -13.72 -6.05 -9.01
N PRO A 175 -12.62 -6.42 -9.68
CA PRO A 175 -11.63 -7.27 -9.05
C PRO A 175 -11.05 -6.51 -7.84
N GLY A 176 -10.91 -7.22 -6.73
CA GLY A 176 -10.24 -6.68 -5.53
C GLY A 176 -8.87 -6.09 -5.89
N PHE A 177 -8.45 -5.10 -5.13
CA PHE A 177 -7.29 -4.28 -5.46
C PHE A 177 -5.98 -5.11 -5.53
N LEU A 178 -5.84 -6.13 -4.68
CA LEU A 178 -4.77 -7.13 -4.81
C LEU A 178 -5.06 -8.27 -5.81
N SER A 179 -6.33 -8.65 -6.03
CA SER A 179 -6.66 -9.83 -6.86
C SER A 179 -6.57 -9.57 -8.36
N PHE A 180 -6.71 -8.31 -8.79
CA PHE A 180 -6.59 -7.95 -10.21
C PHE A 180 -5.17 -8.17 -10.78
N SER A 181 -4.14 -7.81 -10.01
CA SER A 181 -2.74 -7.87 -10.50
C SER A 181 -2.29 -9.29 -10.86
N ILE A 182 -2.92 -10.31 -10.26
CA ILE A 182 -2.50 -11.71 -10.40
C ILE A 182 -3.29 -12.41 -11.53
N SER A 183 -4.58 -12.10 -11.70
CA SER A 183 -5.44 -12.83 -12.65
C SER A 183 -5.13 -12.57 -14.11
N GLN A 184 -4.48 -11.44 -14.44
CA GLN A 184 -4.09 -11.09 -15.81
C GLN A 184 -2.63 -11.43 -16.14
N PHE A 185 -1.86 -11.97 -15.18
CA PHE A 185 -0.44 -12.22 -15.37
C PHE A 185 -0.22 -13.47 -16.24
N SER A 186 0.05 -13.26 -17.54
CA SER A 186 0.50 -14.33 -18.44
C SER A 186 2.00 -14.22 -18.70
N MET A 187 2.74 -15.30 -18.41
CA MET A 187 4.19 -15.39 -18.69
C MET A 187 4.51 -15.23 -20.19
N SER A 188 3.57 -15.57 -21.08
CA SER A 188 3.78 -15.53 -22.54
C SER A 188 3.86 -14.12 -23.13
N ASN A 189 3.36 -13.10 -22.42
CA ASN A 189 3.26 -11.71 -22.90
C ASN A 189 4.03 -10.71 -22.02
N ILE A 190 5.00 -11.19 -21.22
CA ILE A 190 5.80 -10.31 -20.36
C ILE A 190 6.70 -9.43 -21.23
N ASN A 191 6.36 -8.16 -21.29
CA ASN A 191 7.22 -7.11 -21.83
C ASN A 191 7.42 -6.01 -20.78
N LEU A 192 8.35 -5.09 -21.07
CA LEU A 192 8.69 -4.00 -20.14
C LEU A 192 7.47 -3.13 -19.80
N ARG A 193 6.56 -2.90 -20.75
CA ARG A 193 5.34 -2.12 -20.53
C ARG A 193 4.45 -2.78 -19.47
N VAL A 194 4.17 -4.08 -19.62
CA VAL A 194 3.34 -4.86 -18.70
C VAL A 194 3.98 -4.93 -17.30
N ILE A 195 5.31 -5.06 -17.22
CA ILE A 195 6.01 -5.01 -15.93
C ILE A 195 5.82 -3.64 -15.26
N LEU A 196 5.99 -2.55 -16.01
CA LEU A 196 5.80 -1.20 -15.47
C LEU A 196 4.36 -0.95 -15.01
N THR A 197 3.36 -1.45 -15.74
CA THR A 197 1.96 -1.32 -15.31
C THR A 197 1.73 -2.05 -13.98
N TYR A 198 2.20 -3.30 -13.83
CA TYR A 198 2.05 -4.01 -12.56
C TYR A 198 2.77 -3.34 -11.38
N ILE A 199 3.93 -2.71 -11.64
CA ILE A 199 4.65 -1.95 -10.61
C ILE A 199 3.84 -0.76 -10.10
N ILE A 200 3.19 -0.04 -11.02
CA ILE A 200 2.39 1.15 -10.70
C ILE A 200 1.06 0.75 -10.03
N GLU A 201 0.48 -0.36 -10.47
CA GLU A 201 -0.80 -0.86 -9.94
C GLU A 201 -0.64 -1.54 -8.58
N SER A 202 0.52 -2.14 -8.30
CA SER A 202 0.73 -2.89 -7.07
C SER A 202 0.73 -1.98 -5.84
N PRO A 203 -0.25 -2.14 -4.94
CA PRO A 203 -0.39 -1.21 -3.83
C PRO A 203 0.59 -1.51 -2.69
N LEU A 204 1.11 -2.74 -2.64
CA LEU A 204 2.29 -3.08 -1.86
C LEU A 204 3.50 -2.25 -2.31
N ILE A 205 3.81 -2.22 -3.61
CA ILE A 205 4.96 -1.45 -4.12
C ILE A 205 4.76 0.05 -3.86
N LEU A 206 3.56 0.58 -4.08
CA LEU A 206 3.22 1.97 -3.75
C LEU A 206 3.48 2.28 -2.27
N SER A 207 3.10 1.38 -1.35
CA SER A 207 3.35 1.57 0.09
C SER A 207 4.85 1.71 0.40
N LEU A 208 5.71 0.93 -0.26
CA LEU A 208 7.17 1.03 -0.12
C LEU A 208 7.70 2.37 -0.62
N PHE A 209 7.19 2.84 -1.77
CA PHE A 209 7.53 4.16 -2.29
C PHE A 209 7.10 5.29 -1.34
N ILE A 210 5.88 5.21 -0.79
CA ILE A 210 5.36 6.19 0.17
C ILE A 210 6.29 6.27 1.39
N ILE A 211 6.72 5.13 1.94
CA ILE A 211 7.67 5.10 3.07
C ILE A 211 8.99 5.78 2.71
N PHE A 212 9.55 5.46 1.53
CA PHE A 212 10.81 6.06 1.09
C PHE A 212 10.71 7.59 0.93
N TYR A 213 9.66 8.07 0.26
CA TYR A 213 9.45 9.50 0.02
C TYR A 213 9.09 10.25 1.29
N TYR A 214 8.31 9.65 2.19
CA TYR A 214 8.00 10.22 3.49
C TYR A 214 9.25 10.31 4.37
N SER A 215 10.10 9.28 4.36
CA SER A 215 11.39 9.33 5.05
C SER A 215 12.26 10.46 4.48
N SER A 216 12.38 10.55 3.16
CA SER A 216 13.14 11.62 2.50
C SER A 216 12.57 13.02 2.81
N TYR A 217 11.23 13.15 2.89
CA TYR A 217 10.56 14.38 3.31
C TYR A 217 11.01 14.80 4.73
N MET A 218 11.02 13.86 5.67
CA MET A 218 11.45 14.12 7.05
C MET A 218 12.94 14.43 7.15
N LEU A 219 13.78 13.76 6.35
CA LEU A 219 15.20 14.08 6.25
C LEU A 219 15.41 15.53 5.81
N PHE A 220 14.73 15.96 4.75
CA PHE A 220 14.87 17.33 4.23
C PHE A 220 14.42 18.37 5.24
N ALA A 221 13.33 18.10 5.98
CA ALA A 221 12.89 18.95 7.07
C ALA A 221 13.95 19.09 8.17
N LYS A 222 14.70 18.03 8.50
CA LYS A 222 15.82 18.07 9.46
C LYS A 222 16.94 19.02 9.01
N TYR A 223 17.23 19.05 7.71
CA TYR A 223 18.26 19.92 7.11
C TYR A 223 17.71 21.30 6.68
N LYS A 224 16.57 21.75 7.24
CA LYS A 224 15.92 23.04 6.92
C LYS A 224 15.59 23.23 5.43
N LYS A 225 15.43 22.15 4.66
CA LYS A 225 14.96 22.16 3.27
C LYS A 225 13.45 21.91 3.22
N LYS A 226 12.77 22.37 2.16
CA LYS A 226 11.33 22.10 1.99
C LYS A 226 11.14 20.60 1.75
N GLY A 227 10.40 19.92 2.64
CA GLY A 227 10.19 18.48 2.56
C GLY A 227 9.55 18.03 1.24
N VAL A 228 8.65 18.84 0.67
CA VAL A 228 7.97 18.58 -0.61
C VAL A 228 8.96 18.36 -1.77
N TYR A 229 10.17 18.90 -1.66
CA TYR A 229 11.22 18.68 -2.67
C TYR A 229 11.67 17.22 -2.75
N SER A 230 11.33 16.36 -1.79
CA SER A 230 11.61 14.92 -1.87
C SER A 230 10.82 14.23 -2.98
N LEU A 231 9.66 14.77 -3.38
CA LEU A 231 8.79 14.16 -4.40
C LEU A 231 9.25 14.46 -5.84
N VAL A 232 10.04 15.52 -6.03
CA VAL A 232 10.54 15.93 -7.34
C VAL A 232 11.89 15.25 -7.60
N PRO A 233 12.01 14.31 -8.57
CA PRO A 233 13.19 13.43 -8.69
C PRO A 233 14.53 14.17 -8.78
N ILE A 234 14.65 15.11 -9.72
CA ILE A 234 15.89 15.87 -9.96
C ILE A 234 16.23 16.73 -8.73
N LYS A 235 15.24 17.43 -8.19
CA LYS A 235 15.43 18.33 -7.04
C LYS A 235 15.81 17.57 -5.77
N LYS A 236 15.21 16.40 -5.56
CA LYS A 236 15.54 15.50 -4.46
C LYS A 236 17.01 15.08 -4.53
N ASP A 237 17.50 14.71 -5.71
CA ASP A 237 18.89 14.28 -5.89
C ASP A 237 19.89 15.44 -5.69
N LEU A 238 19.57 16.65 -6.15
CA LEU A 238 20.37 17.85 -5.86
C LEU A 238 20.46 18.16 -4.36
N ILE A 239 19.35 18.05 -3.63
CA ILE A 239 19.34 18.26 -2.17
C ILE A 239 20.12 17.15 -1.46
N PHE A 240 20.05 15.91 -1.95
CA PHE A 240 20.89 14.84 -1.42
C PHE A 240 22.38 15.12 -1.59
N LEU A 241 22.80 15.64 -2.76
CA LEU A 241 24.17 16.09 -2.99
C LEU A 241 24.57 17.21 -2.03
N GLU A 242 23.69 18.19 -1.82
CA GLU A 242 23.94 19.31 -0.91
C GLU A 242 24.10 18.84 0.55
N ILE A 243 23.19 17.98 1.04
CA ILE A 243 23.24 17.42 2.40
C ILE A 243 24.53 16.60 2.60
N SER A 244 24.96 15.87 1.57
CA SER A 244 26.17 15.03 1.60
C SER A 244 27.46 15.78 1.26
N LYS A 245 27.39 17.10 1.01
CA LYS A 245 28.51 17.94 0.56
C LYS A 245 29.24 17.35 -0.66
N LYS A 246 28.47 16.80 -1.61
CA LYS A 246 28.96 16.29 -2.89
C LYS A 246 28.74 17.33 -3.99
N PRO A 247 29.59 17.35 -5.02
CA PRO A 247 29.50 18.38 -6.04
C PRO A 247 28.24 18.20 -6.90
N ALA A 248 27.61 19.30 -7.29
CA ALA A 248 26.33 19.29 -7.99
C ALA A 248 26.39 18.58 -9.36
N TRP A 249 27.55 18.55 -10.02
CA TRP A 249 27.74 17.90 -11.32
C TRP A 249 27.51 16.38 -11.30
N TRP A 250 27.57 15.74 -10.12
CA TRP A 250 27.18 14.33 -9.97
C TRP A 250 25.73 14.04 -10.35
N ILE A 251 24.89 15.08 -10.49
CA ILE A 251 23.53 14.94 -11.01
C ILE A 251 23.50 14.23 -12.37
N ILE A 252 24.50 14.44 -13.22
CA ILE A 252 24.59 13.80 -14.54
C ILE A 252 24.62 12.27 -14.39
N PHE A 253 25.42 11.76 -13.45
CA PHE A 253 25.47 10.32 -13.16
C PHE A 253 24.21 9.80 -12.47
N LEU A 254 23.55 10.63 -11.66
CA LEU A 254 22.32 10.24 -10.95
C LEU A 254 21.13 10.06 -11.90
N LEU A 255 21.14 10.73 -13.06
CA LEU A 255 20.12 10.59 -14.10
C LEU A 255 20.26 9.29 -14.89
N ILE A 256 21.47 8.75 -15.03
CA ILE A 256 21.69 7.54 -15.82
C ILE A 256 21.33 6.29 -15.00
N PRO A 257 20.36 5.47 -15.44
CA PRO A 257 20.02 4.23 -14.76
C PRO A 257 21.24 3.30 -14.66
N PHE A 258 21.30 2.51 -13.58
CA PHE A 258 22.44 1.66 -13.17
C PHE A 258 23.70 2.44 -12.74
N ILE A 259 24.21 3.37 -13.55
CA ILE A 259 25.38 4.19 -13.19
C ILE A 259 25.10 5.00 -11.92
N ARG A 260 23.86 5.48 -11.73
CA ARG A 260 23.42 6.20 -10.53
C ARG A 260 23.68 5.48 -9.21
N LEU A 261 23.87 4.16 -9.20
CA LEU A 261 24.10 3.39 -7.98
C LEU A 261 25.41 3.78 -7.28
N VAL A 262 26.46 4.07 -8.05
CA VAL A 262 27.78 4.44 -7.51
C VAL A 262 27.77 5.79 -6.78
N PRO A 263 27.39 6.93 -7.41
CA PRO A 263 27.32 8.20 -6.71
C PRO A 263 26.30 8.15 -5.56
N LYS A 264 25.17 7.45 -5.74
CA LYS A 264 24.16 7.28 -4.69
C LYS A 264 24.69 6.53 -3.48
N TYR A 265 25.52 5.51 -3.67
CA TYR A 265 26.20 4.83 -2.58
C TYR A 265 27.08 5.78 -1.77
N PHE A 266 27.90 6.61 -2.42
CA PHE A 266 28.75 7.58 -1.72
C PHE A 266 27.96 8.64 -0.95
N ILE A 267 26.85 9.13 -1.50
CA ILE A 267 25.90 10.01 -0.79
C ILE A 267 25.38 9.26 0.45
N ASN A 268 24.92 8.02 0.28
CA ASN A 268 24.39 7.21 1.37
C ASN A 268 25.43 6.91 2.46
N VAL A 269 26.71 6.75 2.12
CA VAL A 269 27.79 6.56 3.10
C VAL A 269 27.93 7.79 3.99
N THR A 270 27.92 9.00 3.41
CA THR A 270 27.99 10.24 4.21
C THR A 270 26.76 10.41 5.10
N LEU A 271 25.56 10.15 4.57
CA LEU A 271 24.33 10.17 5.34
C LEU A 271 24.36 9.14 6.48
N ALA A 272 24.77 7.90 6.22
CA ALA A 272 24.90 6.87 7.24
C ALA A 272 25.87 7.29 8.36
N LYS A 273 27.01 7.90 8.00
CA LYS A 273 27.98 8.43 8.97
C LYS A 273 27.38 9.51 9.87
N HIS A 274 26.56 10.42 9.34
CA HIS A 274 25.88 11.46 10.15
C HIS A 274 24.94 10.86 11.21
N TYR A 275 24.51 9.61 11.03
CA TYR A 275 23.63 8.88 11.95
C TYR A 275 24.37 7.76 12.69
N SER A 276 25.70 7.81 12.73
CA SER A 276 26.57 6.83 13.38
C SER A 276 26.32 5.39 12.90
N LYS A 277 26.03 5.21 11.60
CA LYS A 277 25.83 3.91 10.95
C LYS A 277 27.04 3.51 10.10
N LYS A 278 27.26 2.20 9.98
CA LYS A 278 28.34 1.59 9.20
C LYS A 278 28.10 1.71 7.68
N SER A 279 29.14 1.55 6.88
CA SER A 279 29.07 1.55 5.40
C SER A 279 28.16 0.45 4.83
N SER A 280 28.04 -0.70 5.51
CA SER A 280 27.09 -1.75 5.13
C SER A 280 25.63 -1.30 5.21
N PHE A 281 25.32 -0.36 6.10
CA PHE A 281 23.99 0.25 6.18
C PHE A 281 23.72 1.13 4.94
N ALA A 282 24.73 1.88 4.47
CA ALA A 282 24.65 2.68 3.26
C ALA A 282 24.46 1.83 1.99
N PHE A 283 25.04 0.63 1.96
CA PHE A 283 24.79 -0.34 0.90
C PHE A 283 23.30 -0.74 0.87
N GLY A 284 22.73 -1.04 2.05
CA GLY A 284 21.30 -1.28 2.21
C GLY A 284 20.43 -0.09 1.78
N MET A 285 20.81 1.15 2.10
CA MET A 285 20.13 2.37 1.63
C MET A 285 20.14 2.52 0.11
N THR A 286 21.13 1.95 -0.57
CA THR A 286 21.29 2.07 -2.02
C THR A 286 20.42 1.04 -2.75
N LEU A 287 20.40 -0.20 -2.28
CA LEU A 287 19.65 -1.31 -2.89
C LEU A 287 18.18 -1.37 -2.45
N ILE A 288 17.92 -1.17 -1.15
CA ILE A 288 16.59 -1.30 -0.54
C ILE A 288 16.24 0.02 0.17
N PRO A 289 16.06 1.11 -0.58
CA PRO A 289 16.00 2.46 -0.02
C PRO A 289 14.84 2.65 0.96
N TRP A 290 13.65 2.13 0.65
CA TRP A 290 12.46 2.28 1.51
C TRP A 290 12.67 1.78 2.95
N LEU A 291 13.35 0.64 3.11
CA LEU A 291 13.56 0.02 4.41
C LEU A 291 14.65 0.73 5.20
N PHE A 292 15.80 0.99 4.58
CA PHE A 292 16.94 1.56 5.30
C PHE A 292 16.78 3.07 5.56
N TYR A 293 16.21 3.84 4.62
CA TYR A 293 15.85 5.24 4.91
C TYR A 293 14.78 5.32 5.99
N GLY A 294 13.75 4.48 5.91
CA GLY A 294 12.71 4.39 6.93
C GLY A 294 13.31 4.11 8.31
N LYS A 295 14.13 3.07 8.44
CA LYS A 295 14.80 2.72 9.71
C LYS A 295 15.75 3.80 10.22
N LEU A 296 16.46 4.51 9.34
CA LEU A 296 17.42 5.54 9.73
C LEU A 296 16.74 6.81 10.21
N ILE A 297 15.66 7.22 9.54
CA ILE A 297 15.02 8.53 9.75
C ILE A 297 13.88 8.43 10.76
N LEU A 298 12.98 7.44 10.61
CA LEU A 298 11.78 7.33 11.45
C LEU A 298 12.12 6.86 12.86
N ASN A 299 13.22 6.14 13.05
CA ASN A 299 13.68 5.71 14.37
C ASN A 299 14.66 6.72 15.01
N ASP A 300 14.95 7.86 14.38
CA ASP A 300 15.79 8.91 14.96
C ASP A 300 14.97 9.80 15.90
N ASN A 301 15.28 9.74 17.19
CA ASN A 301 14.62 10.50 18.25
C ASN A 301 14.71 12.02 18.05
N ASN A 302 15.77 12.51 17.41
CA ASN A 302 15.98 13.94 17.19
C ASN A 302 14.99 14.50 16.15
N ILE A 303 14.57 13.69 15.19
CA ILE A 303 13.64 14.10 14.13
C ILE A 303 12.21 14.14 14.67
N ALA A 304 11.87 13.21 15.57
CA ALA A 304 10.55 13.16 16.21
C ALA A 304 10.18 14.47 16.93
N ASN A 305 11.17 15.17 17.51
CA ASN A 305 10.95 16.43 18.22
C ASN A 305 10.84 17.66 17.31
N ILE A 306 11.43 17.64 16.12
CA ILE A 306 11.30 18.72 15.11
C ILE A 306 9.88 18.73 14.53
N VAL A 307 9.30 17.55 14.39
CA VAL A 307 7.98 17.34 13.81
C VAL A 307 6.85 17.64 14.80
N SER A 308 7.05 17.42 16.10
CA SER A 308 6.04 17.74 17.12
C SER A 308 5.91 19.23 17.45
N LYS A 309 6.86 20.06 17.00
CA LYS A 309 6.88 21.52 17.23
C LYS A 309 6.31 22.33 16.06
N LYS A 310 5.85 21.69 14.99
CA LYS A 310 5.21 22.30 13.81
C LYS A 310 3.82 21.73 13.62
#